data_AF-A0A9P0DHW8-F1
#
_entry.id   AF-A0A9P0DHW8-F1
#
_cell.length_a   1.000
_cell.length_b   1.000
_cell.length_c   1.000
_cell.angle_alpha   90.00
_cell.angle_beta   90.00
_cell.angle_gamma   90.00
#
_symmetry.space_group_name_H-M   'P 1'
#
loop_
_entity.id
_entity.type
_entity.pdbx_description
1 polymer ?
#
loop_
_entity_poly.entity_id
_entity_poly.type
_entity_poly.pdbx_seq_one_letter_code
_entity_poly.pdbx_strand_id
1 'polypeptide(L)'
;MESLTFLLAFLPLALTEVNLLLPREEISTPPPPPRPYAFGYAAGRYPGHIDRTHSEVSDGSGIVHGSYSYVDPSQRIRTVEYTADKNGFHPSQNFRAPDLPSDTPVVAAAKANHLRRFEAIAHAHQAGPNRAVVPAETKAVQGARERHLALYEKIAEEHRRRGAELEAIQRAEDAQKAELGNGLYI
;
A
#
# COMPACT_ATOMS: atom_id res chain seq x y z
N MET A 1 32.91 -65.69 49.66
CA MET A 1 31.97 -65.70 50.79
C MET A 1 31.74 -64.25 51.18
N GLU A 2 30.48 -63.90 51.38
CA GLU A 2 29.93 -62.55 51.24
C GLU A 2 30.49 -61.54 52.25
N SER A 3 30.84 -60.35 51.77
CA SER A 3 31.17 -59.21 52.63
C SER A 3 30.39 -57.97 52.18
N LEU A 4 29.39 -57.65 52.99
CA LEU A 4 28.60 -56.42 53.00
C LEU A 4 29.50 -55.20 53.23
N THR A 5 29.54 -54.24 52.32
CA THR A 5 30.07 -52.89 52.56
C THR A 5 29.11 -51.83 52.02
N PHE A 6 28.50 -51.09 52.95
CA PHE A 6 27.83 -49.82 52.72
C PHE A 6 28.87 -48.78 52.26
N LEU A 7 28.62 -48.05 51.17
CA LEU A 7 29.24 -46.75 50.93
C LEU A 7 28.23 -45.78 50.30
N LEU A 8 27.62 -45.03 51.22
CA LEU A 8 27.35 -43.60 51.19
C LEU A 8 27.53 -42.83 49.85
N ALA A 9 26.43 -42.14 49.50
CA ALA A 9 26.35 -40.81 48.91
C ALA A 9 27.00 -40.55 47.53
N PHE A 10 26.16 -40.57 46.50
CA PHE A 10 26.19 -39.56 45.44
C PHE A 10 24.76 -39.08 45.20
N LEU A 11 24.48 -37.87 45.67
CA LEU A 11 23.29 -37.08 45.36
C LEU A 11 23.46 -36.51 43.94
N PRO A 12 22.67 -36.91 42.92
CA PRO A 12 22.50 -36.07 41.75
C PRO A 12 21.40 -35.06 42.07
N LEU A 13 21.76 -33.78 42.08
CA LEU A 13 20.83 -32.68 41.89
C LEU A 13 20.04 -32.95 40.58
N ALA A 14 18.84 -33.50 40.71
CA ALA A 14 17.87 -33.48 39.64
C ALA A 14 17.38 -32.02 39.55
N LEU A 15 17.92 -31.29 38.56
CA LEU A 15 17.30 -30.07 38.05
C LEU A 15 15.93 -30.49 37.49
N THR A 16 14.91 -30.50 38.35
CA THR A 16 13.53 -30.47 37.90
C THR A 16 13.31 -29.12 37.25
N GLU A 17 13.40 -29.05 35.93
CA GLU A 17 12.71 -28.00 35.20
C GLU A 17 11.23 -28.11 35.58
N VAL A 18 10.77 -27.16 36.39
CA VAL A 18 9.35 -26.95 36.62
C VAL A 18 8.81 -26.45 35.29
N ASN A 19 8.40 -27.38 34.44
CA ASN A 19 7.68 -27.06 33.22
C ASN A 19 6.30 -26.57 33.64
N LEU A 20 6.23 -25.27 33.97
CA LEU A 20 5.00 -24.59 34.31
C LEU A 20 4.23 -24.41 32.99
N LEU A 21 3.62 -25.49 32.51
CA LEU A 21 2.50 -25.45 31.59
C LEU A 21 1.33 -24.80 32.32
N LEU A 22 1.43 -23.48 32.52
CA LEU A 22 0.25 -22.67 32.72
C LEU A 22 -0.60 -22.94 31.49
N PRO A 23 -1.85 -23.40 31.63
CA PRO A 23 -2.81 -23.26 30.55
C PRO A 23 -2.74 -21.78 30.20
N ARG A 24 -2.38 -21.49 28.95
CA ARG A 24 -2.53 -20.14 28.44
C ARG A 24 -4.03 -19.90 28.48
N GLU A 25 -4.51 -19.32 29.57
CA GLU A 25 -5.83 -18.71 29.60
C GLU A 25 -5.71 -17.57 28.61
N GLU A 26 -6.11 -17.85 27.37
CA GLU A 26 -6.47 -16.80 26.44
C GLU A 26 -7.60 -16.06 27.13
N ILE A 27 -7.25 -14.95 27.78
CA ILE A 27 -8.21 -14.01 28.36
C ILE A 27 -8.95 -13.40 27.16
N SER A 28 -9.91 -14.16 26.63
CA SER A 28 -10.79 -13.71 25.57
C SER A 28 -11.87 -12.89 26.25
N THR A 29 -11.85 -11.59 25.99
CA THR A 29 -12.98 -10.74 26.30
C THR A 29 -14.24 -11.33 25.66
N PRO A 30 -15.38 -11.43 26.39
CA PRO A 30 -16.62 -11.85 25.77
C PRO A 30 -16.96 -10.85 24.66
N PRO A 31 -17.46 -11.32 23.50
CA PRO A 31 -17.81 -10.42 22.40
C PRO A 31 -18.84 -9.40 22.88
N PRO A 32 -18.77 -8.15 22.40
CA PRO A 32 -19.76 -7.14 22.76
C PRO A 32 -21.17 -7.62 22.36
N PRO A 33 -22.22 -7.16 23.07
CA PRO A 33 -23.58 -7.54 22.75
C PRO A 33 -23.95 -7.15 21.30
N PRO A 34 -24.74 -7.98 20.60
CA PRO A 34 -25.11 -7.72 19.22
C PRO A 34 -25.89 -6.41 19.09
N ARG A 35 -25.66 -5.69 17.98
CA ARG A 35 -26.33 -4.41 17.66
C ARG A 35 -27.27 -4.60 16.47
N PRO A 36 -28.54 -4.97 16.70
CA PRO A 36 -29.49 -5.18 15.61
C PRO A 36 -29.88 -3.84 14.97
N TYR A 37 -30.27 -3.91 13.69
CA TYR A 37 -30.87 -2.81 12.97
C TYR A 37 -31.86 -3.32 11.92
N ALA A 38 -32.79 -2.45 11.53
CA ALA A 38 -33.73 -2.71 10.45
C ALA A 38 -34.02 -1.40 9.74
N PHE A 39 -33.96 -1.40 8.40
CA PHE A 39 -34.37 -0.25 7.61
C PHE A 39 -34.95 -0.68 6.27
N GLY A 40 -35.63 0.26 5.62
CA GLY A 40 -36.12 0.08 4.27
C GLY A 40 -36.54 1.41 3.67
N TYR A 41 -36.53 1.47 2.34
CA TYR A 41 -36.96 2.64 1.60
C TYR A 41 -37.56 2.25 0.25
N ALA A 42 -38.36 3.16 -0.28
CA ALA A 42 -38.92 3.10 -1.62
C ALA A 42 -38.58 4.40 -2.35
N ALA A 43 -38.17 4.29 -3.61
CA ALA A 43 -37.79 5.41 -4.45
C ALA A 43 -38.39 5.27 -5.86
N GLY A 44 -38.56 6.41 -6.52
CA GLY A 44 -39.05 6.49 -7.89
C GLY A 44 -38.33 7.54 -8.70
N ARG A 45 -38.30 7.36 -10.03
CA ARG A 45 -37.82 8.40 -10.97
C ARG A 45 -38.71 9.65 -11.03
N TYR A 46 -40.00 9.51 -10.72
CA TYR A 46 -41.00 10.58 -10.84
C TYR A 46 -41.82 10.70 -9.55
N PRO A 47 -42.26 11.91 -9.17
CA PRO A 47 -43.15 12.10 -8.02
C PRO A 47 -44.40 11.22 -8.15
N GLY A 48 -44.72 10.47 -7.08
CA GLY A 48 -45.89 9.57 -7.06
C GLY A 48 -45.66 8.18 -7.67
N HIS A 49 -44.46 7.87 -8.15
CA HIS A 49 -44.13 6.53 -8.67
C HIS A 49 -43.09 5.85 -7.77
N ILE A 50 -43.17 4.53 -7.62
CA ILE A 50 -42.15 3.70 -6.95
C ILE A 50 -41.63 2.72 -7.99
N ASP A 51 -40.33 2.77 -8.27
CA ASP A 51 -39.67 1.84 -9.20
C ASP A 51 -38.47 1.11 -8.61
N ARG A 52 -38.09 1.47 -7.37
CA ARG A 52 -37.04 0.84 -6.59
C ARG A 52 -37.47 0.67 -5.15
N THR A 53 -37.18 -0.49 -4.58
CA THR A 53 -37.42 -0.78 -3.16
C THR A 53 -36.22 -1.48 -2.57
N HIS A 54 -36.01 -1.28 -1.27
CA HIS A 54 -34.96 -1.94 -0.52
C HIS A 54 -35.38 -2.13 0.92
N SER A 55 -35.00 -3.26 1.51
CA SER A 55 -35.15 -3.52 2.94
C SER A 55 -34.01 -4.41 3.41
N GLU A 56 -33.49 -4.12 4.60
CA GLU A 56 -32.40 -4.85 5.21
C GLU A 56 -32.59 -4.95 6.72
N VAL A 57 -32.24 -6.11 7.28
CA VAL A 57 -32.29 -6.44 8.70
C VAL A 57 -31.00 -7.13 9.10
N SER A 58 -30.47 -6.76 10.25
CA SER A 58 -29.47 -7.53 10.99
C SER A 58 -29.92 -7.70 12.43
N ASP A 59 -29.74 -8.91 12.96
CA ASP A 59 -29.90 -9.21 14.38
C ASP A 59 -28.66 -8.82 15.20
N GLY A 60 -27.62 -8.28 14.55
CA GLY A 60 -26.34 -7.94 15.18
C GLY A 60 -25.41 -9.13 15.40
N SER A 61 -25.76 -10.33 14.93
CA SER A 61 -24.92 -11.54 14.98
C SER A 61 -23.73 -11.51 14.00
N GLY A 62 -23.68 -10.51 13.13
CA GLY A 62 -22.77 -10.45 11.98
C GLY A 62 -23.38 -11.00 10.69
N ILE A 63 -24.65 -11.43 10.72
CA ILE A 63 -25.42 -11.79 9.53
C ILE A 63 -26.39 -10.65 9.19
N VAL A 64 -26.49 -10.34 7.90
CA VAL A 64 -27.38 -9.33 7.36
C VAL A 64 -28.24 -9.98 6.27
N HIS A 65 -29.55 -9.83 6.37
CA HIS A 65 -30.50 -10.25 5.36
C HIS A 65 -31.15 -9.02 4.73
N GLY A 66 -31.24 -9.00 3.40
CA GLY A 66 -31.94 -7.93 2.74
C GLY A 66 -32.48 -8.33 1.39
N SER A 67 -33.29 -7.45 0.84
CA SER A 67 -33.75 -7.53 -0.54
C SER A 67 -33.78 -6.15 -1.17
N TYR A 68 -33.50 -6.09 -2.46
CA TYR A 68 -33.76 -4.91 -3.26
C TYR A 68 -34.45 -5.30 -4.56
N SER A 69 -35.32 -4.42 -5.03
CA SER A 69 -36.01 -4.60 -6.31
C SER A 69 -35.95 -3.33 -7.15
N TYR A 70 -35.88 -3.48 -8.46
CA TYR A 70 -35.92 -2.38 -9.41
C TYR A 70 -36.58 -2.78 -10.74
N VAL A 71 -37.10 -1.79 -11.48
CA VAL A 71 -37.61 -2.00 -12.85
C VAL A 71 -36.49 -1.84 -13.87
N ASP A 72 -36.25 -2.87 -14.68
CA ASP A 72 -35.23 -2.86 -15.73
C ASP A 72 -35.68 -2.13 -17.01
N PRO A 73 -34.77 -1.87 -17.98
CA PRO A 73 -35.15 -1.24 -19.25
C PRO A 73 -36.16 -2.03 -20.10
N SER A 74 -36.29 -3.34 -19.85
CA SER A 74 -37.31 -4.21 -20.47
C SER A 74 -38.64 -4.20 -19.69
N GLN A 75 -38.82 -3.27 -18.75
CA GLN A 75 -39.98 -3.11 -17.87
C GLN A 75 -40.29 -4.31 -16.99
N ARG A 76 -39.28 -5.12 -16.63
CA ARG A 76 -39.43 -6.26 -15.70
C ARG A 76 -38.89 -5.89 -14.32
N ILE A 77 -39.54 -6.41 -13.28
CA ILE A 77 -39.06 -6.26 -11.91
C ILE A 77 -37.93 -7.28 -11.67
N ARG A 78 -36.77 -6.75 -11.34
CA ARG A 78 -35.58 -7.50 -10.93
C ARG A 78 -35.49 -7.42 -9.42
N THR A 79 -35.45 -8.57 -8.78
CA THR A 79 -35.36 -8.70 -7.34
C THR A 79 -34.13 -9.52 -7.00
N VAL A 80 -33.39 -9.03 -6.03
CA VAL A 80 -32.27 -9.74 -5.41
C VAL A 80 -32.52 -9.80 -3.92
N GLU A 81 -32.55 -11.00 -3.40
CA GLU A 81 -32.49 -11.32 -1.99
C GLU A 81 -31.05 -11.67 -1.66
N TYR A 82 -30.54 -11.29 -0.50
CA TYR A 82 -29.17 -11.60 -0.13
C TYR A 82 -29.00 -11.90 1.34
N THR A 83 -27.93 -12.66 1.61
CA THR A 83 -27.38 -12.87 2.93
C THR A 83 -25.92 -12.47 2.91
N ALA A 84 -25.53 -11.51 3.76
CA ALA A 84 -24.13 -11.21 4.02
C ALA A 84 -23.74 -11.85 5.35
N ASP A 85 -22.75 -12.74 5.31
CA ASP A 85 -22.22 -13.43 6.48
C ASP A 85 -20.68 -13.37 6.49
N LYS A 86 -20.06 -14.08 7.45
CA LYS A 86 -18.61 -14.17 7.57
C LYS A 86 -17.88 -14.74 6.35
N ASN A 87 -18.59 -15.48 5.49
CA ASN A 87 -18.05 -16.11 4.28
C ASN A 87 -18.25 -15.24 3.04
N GLY A 88 -18.94 -14.09 3.16
CA GLY A 88 -19.12 -13.12 2.09
C GLY A 88 -20.60 -12.80 1.81
N PHE A 89 -20.86 -12.37 0.57
CA PHE A 89 -22.18 -11.93 0.12
C PHE A 89 -22.81 -13.00 -0.79
N HIS A 90 -24.00 -13.46 -0.42
CA HIS A 90 -24.73 -14.54 -1.09
C HIS A 90 -26.04 -14.02 -1.69
N PRO A 91 -26.06 -13.61 -2.97
CA PRO A 91 -27.28 -13.14 -3.63
C PRO A 91 -28.07 -14.30 -4.26
N SER A 92 -29.38 -14.26 -4.07
CA SER A 92 -30.39 -15.01 -4.82
C SER A 92 -31.18 -14.01 -5.67
N GLN A 93 -31.25 -14.24 -6.99
CA GLN A 93 -31.84 -13.29 -7.93
C GLN A 93 -32.90 -13.96 -8.79
N ASN A 94 -34.00 -13.24 -9.07
CA ASN A 94 -35.08 -13.74 -9.94
C ASN A 94 -34.76 -13.64 -11.45
N PHE A 95 -33.50 -13.34 -11.79
CA PHE A 95 -33.06 -13.11 -13.16
C PHE A 95 -31.68 -13.70 -13.41
N ARG A 96 -31.42 -14.04 -14.67
CA ARG A 96 -30.10 -14.48 -15.11
C ARG A 96 -29.17 -13.27 -15.18
N ALA A 97 -28.10 -13.26 -14.39
CA ALA A 97 -27.03 -12.30 -14.57
C ALA A 97 -26.42 -12.45 -15.98
N PRO A 98 -26.00 -11.34 -16.62
CA PRO A 98 -25.25 -11.42 -17.85
C PRO A 98 -23.96 -12.23 -17.64
N ASP A 99 -23.56 -12.97 -18.67
CA ASP A 99 -22.30 -13.72 -18.62
C ASP A 99 -21.12 -12.74 -18.48
N LEU A 100 -20.10 -13.14 -17.72
CA LEU A 100 -18.87 -12.37 -17.64
C LEU A 100 -18.25 -12.25 -19.05
N PRO A 101 -17.68 -11.09 -19.39
CA PRO A 101 -17.02 -10.93 -20.67
C PRO A 101 -15.86 -11.93 -20.79
N SER A 102 -15.80 -12.65 -21.90
CA SER A 102 -14.68 -13.53 -22.22
C SER A 102 -13.54 -12.71 -22.82
N ASP A 103 -12.30 -13.02 -22.45
CA ASP A 103 -11.12 -12.34 -22.99
C ASP A 103 -11.06 -12.55 -24.50
N THR A 104 -11.01 -11.45 -25.25
CA THR A 104 -10.67 -11.53 -26.68
C THR A 104 -9.22 -12.03 -26.83
N PRO A 105 -8.83 -12.58 -28.00
CA PRO A 105 -7.46 -13.03 -28.22
C PRO A 105 -6.40 -11.95 -27.94
N VAL A 106 -6.74 -10.68 -28.19
CA VAL A 106 -5.86 -9.54 -27.91
C VAL A 106 -5.71 -9.30 -26.40
N VAL A 107 -6.81 -9.36 -25.64
CA VAL A 107 -6.78 -9.20 -24.18
C VAL A 107 -6.03 -10.35 -23.53
N ALA A 108 -6.26 -11.59 -23.98
CA ALA A 108 -5.53 -12.76 -23.51
C ALA A 108 -4.03 -12.64 -23.79
N ALA A 109 -3.63 -12.23 -25.00
CA ALA A 109 -2.22 -12.02 -25.36
C ALA A 109 -1.57 -10.88 -24.56
N ALA A 110 -2.31 -9.82 -24.26
CA ALA A 110 -1.86 -8.72 -23.41
C ALA A 110 -1.64 -9.18 -21.96
N LYS A 111 -2.59 -9.94 -21.40
CA LYS A 111 -2.49 -10.54 -20.06
C LYS A 111 -1.28 -11.47 -19.97
N ALA A 112 -1.09 -12.35 -20.95
CA ALA A 112 0.07 -13.24 -21.01
C ALA A 112 1.41 -12.48 -21.10
N ASN A 113 1.45 -11.40 -21.90
CA ASN A 113 2.63 -10.55 -21.96
C ASN A 113 2.92 -9.85 -20.64
N HIS A 114 1.89 -9.34 -19.97
CA HIS A 114 2.02 -8.71 -18.67
C HIS A 114 2.59 -9.68 -17.64
N LEU A 115 2.00 -10.88 -17.53
CA LEU A 115 2.45 -11.91 -16.59
C LEU A 115 3.92 -12.29 -16.82
N ARG A 116 4.32 -12.53 -18.08
CA ARG A 116 5.72 -12.85 -18.40
C ARG A 116 6.69 -11.75 -17.97
N ARG A 117 6.32 -10.48 -18.16
CA ARG A 117 7.15 -9.33 -17.74
C ARG A 117 7.20 -9.21 -16.23
N PHE A 118 6.07 -9.42 -15.56
CA PHE A 118 5.99 -9.41 -14.11
C PHE A 118 6.90 -10.48 -13.51
N GLU A 119 6.84 -11.71 -14.00
CA GLU A 119 7.71 -12.81 -13.59
C GLU A 119 9.19 -12.49 -13.85
N ALA A 120 9.53 -11.95 -15.02
CA ALA A 120 10.90 -11.56 -15.33
C ALA A 120 11.45 -10.49 -14.37
N ILE A 121 10.62 -9.50 -14.02
CA ILE A 121 10.99 -8.47 -13.03
C ILE A 121 11.11 -9.08 -11.64
N ALA A 122 10.17 -9.94 -11.23
CA ALA A 122 10.19 -10.61 -9.95
C ALA A 122 11.48 -11.46 -9.80
N HIS A 123 11.86 -12.20 -10.82
CA HIS A 123 13.12 -12.94 -10.87
C HIS A 123 14.35 -12.03 -10.84
N ALA A 124 14.36 -10.95 -11.63
CA ALA A 124 15.45 -9.98 -11.60
C ALA A 124 15.61 -9.31 -10.22
N HIS A 125 14.51 -9.17 -9.48
CA HIS A 125 14.47 -8.60 -8.15
C HIS A 125 14.69 -9.63 -7.03
N GLN A 126 14.85 -10.92 -7.34
CA GLN A 126 15.39 -11.90 -6.40
C GLN A 126 16.89 -11.65 -6.20
N ALA A 127 17.23 -10.54 -5.57
CA ALA A 127 18.57 -10.28 -5.07
C ALA A 127 18.78 -11.06 -3.76
N GLY A 128 19.95 -11.70 -3.62
CA GLY A 128 20.39 -12.21 -2.32
C GLY A 128 20.49 -11.07 -1.28
N PRO A 129 20.59 -11.39 0.02
CA PRO A 129 20.29 -10.47 1.14
C PRO A 129 21.14 -9.18 1.25
N ASN A 130 22.01 -8.86 0.28
CA ASN A 130 22.89 -7.70 0.34
C ASN A 130 23.21 -7.05 -1.03
N ARG A 131 22.34 -7.18 -2.05
CA ARG A 131 22.55 -6.49 -3.34
C ARG A 131 21.39 -5.55 -3.66
N ALA A 132 21.65 -4.24 -3.60
CA ALA A 132 20.72 -3.23 -4.09
C ALA A 132 20.59 -3.39 -5.62
N VAL A 133 19.37 -3.68 -6.10
CA VAL A 133 19.06 -3.66 -7.54
C VAL A 133 18.92 -2.20 -7.96
N VAL A 134 19.99 -1.65 -8.54
CA VAL A 134 19.95 -0.29 -9.12
C VAL A 134 19.39 -0.41 -10.54
N PRO A 135 18.29 0.31 -10.89
CA PRO A 135 17.76 0.29 -12.25
C PRO A 135 18.81 0.73 -13.27
N ALA A 136 18.98 -0.05 -14.34
CA ALA A 136 19.86 0.34 -15.44
C ALA A 136 19.32 1.60 -16.13
N GLU A 137 20.17 2.60 -16.37
CA GLU A 137 19.74 3.83 -17.04
C GLU A 137 19.32 3.55 -18.49
N THR A 138 18.16 4.07 -18.88
CA THR A 138 17.74 4.05 -20.28
C THR A 138 18.54 5.09 -21.09
N LYS A 139 18.64 4.92 -22.43
CA LYS A 139 19.33 5.88 -23.30
C LYS A 139 18.80 7.32 -23.16
N ALA A 140 17.49 7.48 -22.92
CA ALA A 140 16.87 8.78 -22.69
C ALA A 140 17.36 9.41 -21.37
N VAL A 141 17.47 8.61 -20.31
CA VAL A 141 18.00 9.04 -19.00
C VAL A 141 19.48 9.40 -19.12
N GLN A 142 20.27 8.57 -19.83
CA GLN A 142 21.68 8.86 -20.11
C GLN A 142 21.84 10.21 -20.82
N GLY A 143 21.09 10.42 -21.91
CA GLY A 143 21.13 11.69 -22.63
C GLY A 143 20.64 12.88 -21.80
N ALA A 144 19.66 12.69 -20.91
CA ALA A 144 19.22 13.74 -19.99
C ALA A 144 20.30 14.10 -18.97
N ARG A 145 20.99 13.09 -18.44
CA ARG A 145 22.12 13.26 -17.52
C ARG A 145 23.26 14.01 -18.19
N GLU A 146 23.63 13.64 -19.41
CA GLU A 146 24.67 14.32 -20.20
C GLU A 146 24.32 15.79 -20.44
N ARG A 147 23.09 16.09 -20.85
CA ARG A 147 22.62 17.48 -21.02
C ARG A 147 22.68 18.26 -19.71
N HIS A 148 22.30 17.63 -18.60
CA HIS A 148 22.35 18.27 -17.29
C HIS A 148 23.78 18.58 -16.86
N LEU A 149 24.71 17.64 -17.05
CA LEU A 149 26.12 17.82 -16.73
C LEU A 149 26.75 18.94 -17.59
N ALA A 150 26.49 18.95 -18.89
CA ALA A 150 26.99 20.00 -19.78
C ALA A 150 26.44 21.39 -19.40
N LEU A 151 25.17 21.47 -18.99
CA LEU A 151 24.58 22.72 -18.52
C LEU A 151 25.21 23.17 -17.19
N TYR A 152 25.43 22.23 -16.26
CA TYR A 152 26.08 22.52 -14.98
C TYR A 152 27.49 23.08 -15.19
N GLU A 153 28.29 22.48 -16.06
CA GLU A 153 29.62 22.97 -16.42
C GLU A 153 29.58 24.40 -16.95
N LYS A 154 28.66 24.66 -17.90
CA LYS A 154 28.47 26.01 -18.46
C LYS A 154 28.12 27.05 -17.39
N ILE A 155 27.17 26.72 -16.51
CA ILE A 155 26.77 27.63 -15.43
C ILE A 155 27.95 27.86 -14.47
N ALA A 156 28.69 26.80 -14.12
CA ALA A 156 29.86 26.93 -13.25
C ALA A 156 30.93 27.86 -13.84
N GLU A 157 31.15 27.83 -15.16
CA GLU A 157 32.05 28.76 -15.85
C GLU A 157 31.53 30.20 -15.84
N GLU A 158 30.25 30.41 -16.14
CA GLU A 158 29.63 31.74 -16.07
C GLU A 158 29.74 32.35 -14.67
N HIS A 159 29.50 31.55 -13.63
CA HIS A 159 29.66 31.98 -12.24
C HIS A 159 31.13 32.31 -11.91
N ARG A 160 32.08 31.52 -12.39
CA ARG A 160 33.53 31.76 -12.20
C ARG A 160 33.94 33.10 -12.83
N ARG A 161 33.45 33.37 -14.04
CA ARG A 161 33.71 34.62 -14.75
C ARG A 161 33.11 35.83 -14.03
N ARG A 162 31.83 35.76 -13.67
CA ARG A 162 31.16 36.84 -12.92
C ARG A 162 31.83 37.11 -11.58
N GLY A 163 32.28 36.06 -10.89
CA GLY A 163 33.04 36.20 -9.64
C GLY A 163 34.31 37.02 -9.83
N ALA A 164 35.13 36.69 -10.82
CA ALA A 164 36.36 37.42 -11.11
C ALA A 164 36.11 38.88 -11.54
N GLU A 165 35.05 39.12 -12.33
CA GLU A 165 34.63 40.48 -12.71
C GLU A 165 34.22 41.30 -11.48
N LEU A 166 33.42 40.73 -10.57
CA LEU A 166 33.01 41.38 -9.33
C LEU A 166 34.19 41.68 -8.40
N GLU A 167 35.16 40.76 -8.27
CA GLU A 167 36.37 40.99 -7.49
C GLU A 167 37.25 42.10 -8.07
N ALA A 168 37.32 42.22 -9.40
CA ALA A 168 38.05 43.30 -10.05
C ALA A 168 37.38 44.66 -9.84
N ILE A 169 36.05 44.72 -9.95
CA ILE A 169 35.26 45.92 -9.64
C ILE A 169 35.46 46.32 -8.17
N GLN A 170 35.33 45.37 -7.24
CA GLN A 170 35.55 45.62 -5.81
C GLN A 170 36.94 46.20 -5.54
N ARG A 171 37.99 45.60 -6.14
CA ARG A 171 39.36 46.11 -5.99
C ARG A 171 39.55 47.53 -6.57
N ALA A 172 38.91 47.84 -7.69
CA ALA A 172 38.96 49.17 -8.29
C ALA A 172 38.24 50.22 -7.41
N GLU A 173 37.07 49.87 -6.86
CA GLU A 173 36.33 50.72 -5.93
C GLU A 173 37.11 50.97 -4.63
N ASP A 174 37.75 49.92 -4.08
CA ASP A 174 38.56 50.03 -2.87
C ASP A 174 39.80 50.92 -3.11
N ALA A 175 40.45 50.79 -4.27
CA ALA A 175 41.55 51.67 -4.66
C ALA A 175 41.10 53.14 -4.83
N GLN A 176 39.96 53.37 -5.48
CA GLN A 176 39.39 54.71 -5.66
C GLN A 176 39.00 55.36 -4.33
N LYS A 177 38.44 54.58 -3.39
CA LYS A 177 38.14 55.05 -2.02
C LYS A 177 39.41 55.39 -1.25
N ALA A 178 40.49 54.60 -1.41
CA ALA A 178 41.78 54.90 -0.78
C ALA A 178 42.39 56.20 -1.34
N GLU A 179 42.28 56.45 -2.65
CA GLU A 179 42.73 57.72 -3.26
C GLU A 179 41.92 58.93 -2.77
N LEU A 180 40.59 58.82 -2.69
CA LEU A 180 39.72 59.89 -2.16
C LEU A 180 39.93 60.14 -0.66
N GLY A 181 40.23 59.10 0.12
CA GLY A 181 40.55 59.21 1.54
C GLY A 181 41.88 59.91 1.84
N ASN A 182 42.84 59.85 0.91
CA ASN A 182 44.14 60.51 1.04
C ASN A 182 44.12 61.99 0.62
N GLY A 183 43.02 62.46 0.00
CA GLY A 183 42.81 63.85 -0.40
C GLY A 183 42.16 64.75 0.66
N LEU A 184 41.79 64.23 1.84
CA LEU A 184 41.13 64.98 2.91
C LEU A 184 42.08 65.43 4.04
N TYR A 185 43.40 65.39 3.81
CA TYR A 185 44.44 65.91 4.70
C TYR A 185 45.44 66.78 3.92
N ILE A 186 44.98 67.93 3.42
CA ILE A 186 45.82 69.12 3.17
C ILE A 186 45.04 70.34 3.63
#